data_AF-A0A380DQL5-F1
#
_entry.id   AF-A0A380DQL5-F1
#
_cell.length_a   1.000
_cell.length_b   1.000
_cell.length_c   1.000
_cell.angle_alpha   90.00
_cell.angle_beta   90.00
_cell.angle_gamma   90.00
#
_symmetry.space_group_name_H-M   'P 1'
#
loop_
_entity.id
_entity.type
_entity.pdbx_description
1 polymer ?
#
loop_
_entity_poly.entity_id
_entity_poly.type
_entity_poly.pdbx_seq_one_letter_code
_entity_poly.pdbx_strand_id
1 'polypeptide(L)'
;MLKKREAYKKLLEIGDTTQSELAKSLGKSQSFIANKLRLLKLAPKVLLRLREGKITERHARAVLSLSDSEQEALIEQVIAQKLNVKQTEDRVRQKTGPEKVKAQNLRFAQDVTQHEMR
;
A
#
# COMPACT_ATOMS: atom_id res chain seq x y z
N MET A 1 -12.64 -4.12 -12.21
CA MET A 1 -11.45 -3.72 -11.41
C MET A 1 -10.85 -4.87 -10.58
N LEU A 2 -11.62 -5.84 -10.06
CA LEU A 2 -11.09 -7.02 -9.36
C LEU A 2 -10.12 -7.84 -10.23
N LYS A 3 -10.51 -8.08 -11.50
CA LYS A 3 -9.69 -8.79 -12.51
C LYS A 3 -8.26 -8.27 -12.66
N LYS A 4 -8.02 -6.96 -12.56
CA LYS A 4 -6.65 -6.39 -12.68
C LYS A 4 -5.79 -6.73 -11.47
N ARG A 5 -6.36 -6.73 -10.25
CA ARG A 5 -5.64 -7.08 -9.02
C ARG A 5 -5.21 -8.54 -9.02
N GLU A 6 -6.13 -9.43 -9.39
CA GLU A 6 -5.85 -10.86 -9.51
C GLU A 6 -4.87 -11.16 -10.63
N ALA A 7 -4.93 -10.42 -11.76
CA ALA A 7 -3.96 -10.56 -12.83
C ALA A 7 -2.54 -10.19 -12.38
N TYR A 8 -2.35 -9.08 -11.65
CA TYR A 8 -1.01 -8.74 -11.12
C TYR A 8 -0.51 -9.75 -10.09
N LYS A 9 -1.39 -10.26 -9.24
CA LYS A 9 -1.02 -11.27 -8.24
C LYS A 9 -0.65 -12.60 -8.90
N LYS A 10 -1.44 -13.04 -9.88
CA LYS A 10 -1.14 -14.23 -10.70
C LYS A 10 0.14 -14.07 -11.51
N LEU A 11 0.40 -12.90 -12.12
CA LEU A 11 1.67 -12.68 -12.85
C LEU A 11 2.91 -12.74 -11.96
N LEU A 12 2.79 -12.43 -10.67
CA LEU A 12 3.88 -12.58 -9.69
C LEU A 12 4.00 -13.99 -9.12
N GLU A 13 2.91 -14.77 -9.13
CA GLU A 13 2.89 -16.17 -8.68
C GLU A 13 3.28 -17.17 -9.78
N ILE A 14 3.13 -16.81 -11.07
CA ILE A 14 3.24 -17.74 -12.21
C ILE A 14 4.68 -17.89 -12.74
N GLY A 15 5.63 -17.08 -12.31
CA GLY A 15 7.02 -17.27 -12.71
C GLY A 15 7.95 -16.46 -11.87
N ASP A 16 9.22 -16.83 -11.89
CA ASP A 16 10.40 -16.12 -11.38
C ASP A 16 10.59 -14.69 -11.95
N THR A 17 9.50 -13.96 -12.19
CA THR A 17 9.48 -12.62 -12.78
C THR A 17 9.55 -11.60 -11.65
N THR A 18 10.65 -10.88 -11.60
CA THR A 18 10.87 -9.81 -10.63
C THR A 18 9.91 -8.64 -10.89
N GLN A 19 9.64 -7.82 -9.87
CA GLN A 19 8.83 -6.60 -10.04
C GLN A 19 9.38 -5.67 -11.14
N SER A 20 10.68 -5.77 -11.43
CA SER A 20 11.39 -5.01 -12.47
C SER A 20 11.00 -5.47 -13.89
N GLU A 21 10.94 -6.77 -14.12
CA GLU A 21 10.56 -7.34 -15.42
C GLU A 21 9.08 -7.12 -15.74
N LEU A 22 8.21 -7.26 -14.74
CA LEU A 22 6.79 -6.93 -14.88
C LEU A 22 6.59 -5.45 -15.21
N ALA A 23 7.39 -4.57 -14.61
CA ALA A 23 7.35 -3.14 -14.87
C ALA A 23 7.84 -2.80 -16.29
N LYS A 24 8.93 -3.43 -16.75
CA LYS A 24 9.43 -3.31 -18.13
C LYS A 24 8.38 -3.78 -19.15
N SER A 25 7.77 -4.95 -18.93
CA SER A 25 6.71 -5.50 -19.80
C SER A 25 5.50 -4.57 -19.93
N LEU A 26 5.14 -3.86 -18.85
CA LEU A 26 4.01 -2.94 -18.82
C LEU A 26 4.36 -1.49 -19.18
N GLY A 27 5.62 -1.19 -19.49
CA GLY A 27 6.11 0.17 -19.73
C GLY A 27 5.90 1.12 -18.55
N LYS A 28 5.99 0.60 -17.32
CA LYS A 28 5.84 1.36 -16.07
C LYS A 28 7.11 1.28 -15.23
N SER A 29 7.26 2.17 -14.26
CA SER A 29 8.34 2.06 -13.29
C SER A 29 8.08 0.90 -12.32
N GLN A 30 9.13 0.27 -11.84
CA GLN A 30 9.05 -0.74 -10.78
C GLN A 30 8.35 -0.18 -9.54
N SER A 31 8.62 1.08 -9.19
CA SER A 31 7.96 1.80 -8.10
C SER A 31 6.45 1.92 -8.29
N PHE A 32 5.97 2.07 -9.53
CA PHE A 32 4.54 2.09 -9.85
C PHE A 32 3.91 0.71 -9.60
N ILE A 33 4.55 -0.37 -10.06
CA ILE A 33 4.08 -1.74 -9.82
C ILE A 33 4.07 -2.04 -8.32
N ALA A 34 5.16 -1.77 -7.60
CA ALA A 34 5.27 -1.95 -6.15
C ALA A 34 4.15 -1.20 -5.38
N ASN A 35 3.84 0.04 -5.78
CA ASN A 35 2.75 0.81 -5.18
C ASN A 35 1.39 0.17 -5.42
N LYS A 36 1.11 -0.35 -6.62
CA LYS A 36 -0.14 -1.06 -6.90
C LYS A 36 -0.25 -2.38 -6.14
N LEU A 37 0.86 -3.10 -5.98
CA LEU A 37 0.91 -4.33 -5.19
C LEU A 37 0.71 -4.08 -3.69
N ARG A 38 1.26 -2.98 -3.15
CA ARG A 38 1.03 -2.58 -1.75
C ARG A 38 -0.46 -2.36 -1.47
N LEU A 39 -1.19 -1.73 -2.39
CA LEU A 39 -2.65 -1.57 -2.27
C LEU A 39 -3.39 -2.92 -2.26
N LEU A 40 -2.75 -4.02 -2.70
CA LEU A 40 -3.33 -5.36 -2.58
C LEU A 40 -3.52 -5.81 -1.13
N LYS A 41 -2.71 -5.30 -0.21
CA LYS A 41 -2.72 -5.66 1.21
C LYS A 41 -3.75 -4.88 2.05
N LEU A 42 -4.55 -4.01 1.42
CA LEU A 42 -5.57 -3.23 2.13
C LEU A 42 -6.78 -4.07 2.50
N ALA A 43 -7.37 -3.74 3.65
CA ALA A 43 -8.67 -4.26 4.07
C ALA A 43 -9.74 -4.01 2.98
N PRO A 44 -10.70 -4.93 2.78
CA PRO A 44 -11.70 -4.83 1.72
C PRO A 44 -12.50 -3.51 1.74
N LYS A 45 -12.88 -3.01 2.93
CA LYS A 45 -13.62 -1.74 3.03
C LYS A 45 -12.76 -0.53 2.68
N VAL A 46 -11.48 -0.52 3.06
CA VAL A 46 -10.55 0.57 2.67
C VAL A 46 -10.39 0.61 1.16
N LEU A 47 -10.28 -0.55 0.51
CA LEU A 47 -10.24 -0.64 -0.94
C LEU A 47 -11.53 -0.12 -1.60
N LEU A 48 -12.69 -0.38 -0.99
CA LEU A 48 -13.97 0.17 -1.46
C LEU A 48 -13.96 1.70 -1.39
N ARG A 49 -13.53 2.29 -0.26
CA ARG A 49 -13.46 3.75 -0.11
C ARG A 49 -12.48 4.40 -1.09
N LEU A 50 -11.37 3.73 -1.40
CA LEU A 50 -10.44 4.17 -2.43
C LEU A 50 -11.08 4.16 -3.83
N ARG A 51 -11.88 3.12 -4.15
CA ARG A 51 -12.58 3.03 -5.45
C ARG A 51 -13.69 4.06 -5.60
N GLU A 52 -14.38 4.38 -4.52
CA GLU A 52 -15.40 5.44 -4.47
C GLU A 52 -14.79 6.85 -4.55
N GLY A 53 -13.46 6.97 -4.55
CA GLY A 53 -12.77 8.27 -4.57
C GLY A 53 -12.86 9.05 -3.26
N LYS A 54 -13.36 8.42 -2.19
CA LYS A 54 -13.48 9.05 -0.86
C LYS A 54 -12.13 9.28 -0.19
N ILE A 55 -11.12 8.51 -0.59
CA ILE A 55 -9.73 8.66 -0.15
C ILE A 55 -8.80 8.54 -1.35
N THR A 56 -7.59 9.09 -1.22
CA THR A 56 -6.55 8.95 -2.24
C THR A 56 -5.66 7.74 -1.97
N GLU A 57 -4.90 7.30 -2.98
CA GLU A 57 -3.91 6.21 -2.80
C GLU A 57 -2.90 6.50 -1.70
N ARG A 58 -2.59 7.78 -1.44
CA ARG A 58 -1.67 8.17 -0.36
C ARG A 58 -2.28 7.91 1.02
N HIS A 59 -3.55 8.21 1.22
CA HIS A 59 -4.28 7.86 2.46
C HIS A 59 -4.32 6.35 2.66
N ALA A 60 -4.65 5.60 1.61
CA ALA A 60 -4.71 4.15 1.67
C ALA A 60 -3.34 3.54 2.00
N ARG A 61 -2.26 4.06 1.42
CA ARG A 61 -0.90 3.62 1.75
C ARG A 61 -0.49 3.93 3.19
N ALA A 62 -0.93 5.06 3.74
CA ALA A 62 -0.57 5.48 5.10
C ALA A 62 -1.03 4.45 6.15
N VAL A 63 -2.17 3.79 5.92
CA VAL A 63 -2.75 2.83 6.87
C VAL A 63 -2.23 1.40 6.72
N LEU A 64 -1.38 1.10 5.73
CA LEU A 64 -0.90 -0.27 5.46
C LEU A 64 -0.11 -0.90 6.61
N SER A 65 0.39 -0.11 7.56
CA SER A 65 1.08 -0.60 8.76
C SER A 65 0.14 -1.06 9.88
N LEU A 66 -1.17 -0.80 9.74
CA LEU A 66 -2.20 -1.13 10.71
C LEU A 66 -2.87 -2.48 10.39
N SER A 67 -3.47 -3.10 11.40
CA SER A 67 -4.33 -4.27 11.19
C SER A 67 -5.59 -3.89 10.41
N ASP A 68 -6.26 -4.87 9.77
CA ASP A 68 -7.43 -4.60 8.93
C ASP A 68 -8.54 -3.81 9.65
N SER A 69 -8.84 -4.16 10.91
CA SER A 69 -9.83 -3.44 11.73
C SER A 69 -9.42 -1.98 11.98
N GLU A 70 -8.15 -1.74 12.26
CA GLU A 70 -7.62 -0.39 12.49
C GLU A 70 -7.53 0.44 11.21
N GLN A 71 -7.23 -0.20 10.08
CA GLN A 71 -7.28 0.44 8.76
C GLN A 71 -8.68 0.98 8.49
N GLU A 72 -9.71 0.15 8.68
CA GLU A 72 -11.10 0.54 8.48
C GLU A 72 -11.48 1.71 9.40
N ALA A 73 -11.25 1.57 10.70
CA ALA A 73 -11.61 2.60 11.67
C ALA A 73 -10.94 3.94 11.38
N LEU A 74 -9.64 3.95 11.02
CA LEU A 74 -8.93 5.18 10.71
C LEU A 74 -9.40 5.80 9.39
N ILE A 75 -9.70 4.99 8.37
CA ILE A 75 -10.21 5.51 7.09
C ILE A 75 -11.61 6.11 7.22
N GLU A 76 -12.49 5.52 8.03
CA GLU A 76 -13.77 6.15 8.37
C GLU A 76 -13.54 7.52 9.01
N GLN A 77 -12.60 7.61 9.95
CA GLN A 77 -12.25 8.86 10.59
C GLN A 77 -11.69 9.89 9.61
N VAL A 78 -10.82 9.47 8.68
CA VAL A 78 -10.27 10.33 7.62
C VAL A 78 -11.39 10.94 6.77
N ILE A 79 -12.39 10.13 6.40
CA ILE A 79 -13.52 10.58 5.59
C ILE A 79 -14.42 11.53 6.38
N ALA A 80 -14.77 11.16 7.62
CA ALA A 80 -15.64 11.95 8.49
C ALA A 80 -15.04 13.32 8.84
N GLN A 81 -13.74 13.36 9.14
CA GLN A 81 -13.03 14.57 9.55
C GLN A 81 -12.32 15.28 8.39
N LYS A 82 -12.45 14.78 7.16
CA LYS A 82 -11.76 15.28 5.96
C LYS A 82 -10.26 15.51 6.19
N LEU A 83 -9.61 14.53 6.82
CA LEU A 83 -8.19 14.62 7.15
C LEU A 83 -7.35 14.66 5.87
N ASN A 84 -6.28 15.45 5.90
CA ASN A 84 -5.26 15.38 4.86
C ASN A 84 -4.28 14.22 5.12
N VAL A 85 -3.48 13.88 4.11
CA VAL A 85 -2.54 12.75 4.14
C VAL A 85 -1.58 12.85 5.32
N LYS A 86 -1.06 14.04 5.62
CA LYS A 86 -0.13 14.25 6.74
C LYS A 86 -0.81 13.96 8.08
N GLN A 87 -2.02 14.46 8.28
CA GLN A 87 -2.81 14.17 9.48
C GLN A 87 -3.13 12.67 9.61
N THR A 88 -3.39 11.98 8.50
CA THR A 88 -3.55 10.52 8.50
C THR A 88 -2.26 9.81 8.94
N GLU A 89 -1.12 10.17 8.37
CA GLU A 89 0.18 9.61 8.74
C GLU A 89 0.52 9.85 10.22
N ASP A 90 0.22 11.04 10.74
CA ASP A 90 0.41 11.37 12.15
C ASP A 90 -0.46 10.50 13.07
N ARG A 91 -1.72 10.26 12.70
CA ARG A 91 -2.64 9.39 13.45
C ARG A 91 -2.21 7.92 13.42
N VAL A 92 -1.72 7.44 12.29
CA VAL A 92 -1.11 6.11 12.19
C VAL A 92 0.08 6.02 13.15
N ARG A 93 0.97 7.02 13.11
CA ARG A 93 2.18 7.07 13.95
C ARG A 93 1.86 7.09 15.44
N GLN A 94 0.79 7.76 15.85
CA GLN A 94 0.28 7.75 17.23
C GLN A 94 -0.23 6.36 17.64
N LYS A 95 -0.88 5.61 16.73
CA LYS A 95 -1.40 4.27 17.01
C LYS A 95 -0.31 3.19 17.06
N THR A 96 0.70 3.27 16.19
CA THR A 96 1.77 2.25 16.10
C THR A 96 2.97 2.53 17.01
N GLY A 97 3.03 3.71 17.63
CA GLY A 97 4.21 4.19 18.35
C GLY A 97 5.35 4.66 17.41
N PRO A 98 6.28 5.49 17.91
CA PRO A 98 7.35 6.07 17.09
C PRO A 98 8.36 5.04 16.56
N GLU A 99 8.50 3.88 17.21
CA GLU A 99 9.47 2.84 16.85
C GLU A 99 9.05 1.97 15.66
N LYS A 100 7.78 1.56 15.58
CA LYS A 100 7.31 0.62 14.55
C LYS A 100 7.28 1.24 13.15
N VAL A 101 7.00 2.54 13.03
CA VAL A 101 6.95 3.23 11.72
C VAL A 101 8.33 3.38 11.10
N LYS A 102 9.36 3.70 11.89
CA LYS A 102 10.75 3.78 11.40
C LYS A 102 11.27 2.39 11.00
N ALA A 103 11.06 1.38 11.85
CA ALA A 103 11.50 0.01 11.58
C ALA A 103 10.84 -0.59 10.33
N GLN A 104 9.56 -0.28 10.07
CA GLN A 104 8.85 -0.75 8.88
C GLN A 104 9.16 0.04 7.62
N ASN A 105 9.36 1.37 7.68
CA ASN A 105 9.87 2.11 6.53
C ASN A 105 11.28 1.61 6.14
N LEU A 106 12.11 1.26 7.13
CA LEU A 106 13.41 0.65 6.90
C LEU A 106 13.28 -0.75 6.30
N ARG A 107 12.42 -1.62 6.85
CA ARG A 107 12.18 -2.97 6.31
C ARG A 107 11.58 -2.93 4.90
N PHE A 108 10.65 -2.03 4.63
CA PHE A 108 10.09 -1.88 3.29
C PHE A 108 11.13 -1.32 2.30
N ALA A 109 11.96 -0.36 2.73
CA ALA A 109 13.07 0.11 1.92
C ALA A 109 14.09 -1.01 1.66
N GLN A 110 14.38 -1.84 2.67
CA GLN A 110 15.25 -3.02 2.60
C GLN A 110 14.69 -4.14 1.72
N ASP A 111 13.39 -4.44 1.77
CA ASP A 111 12.75 -5.40 0.85
C ASP A 111 12.82 -4.95 -0.61
N VAL A 112 12.84 -3.63 -0.85
CA VAL A 112 13.01 -3.06 -2.19
C VAL A 112 14.48 -3.10 -2.61
N THR A 113 15.42 -2.79 -1.71
CA THR A 113 16.88 -2.74 -1.99
C THR A 113 17.59 -4.10 -1.97
N GLN A 114 17.15 -5.08 -1.17
CA GLN A 114 17.70 -6.45 -1.22
C GLN A 114 17.33 -7.16 -2.52
N HIS A 115 16.26 -6.74 -3.18
CA HIS A 115 15.90 -7.21 -4.52
C HIS A 115 16.62 -6.44 -5.64
N GLU A 116 17.42 -5.40 -5.32
CA GLU A 116 18.25 -4.64 -6.26
C GLU A 116 19.68 -5.22 -6.41
N MET A 117 20.11 -6.17 -5.57
CA MET A 117 21.47 -6.74 -5.59
C MET A 117 21.53 -8.24 -5.95
N ARG A 118 20.56 -8.75 -6.72
CA ARG A 118 20.65 -10.08 -7.35
C ARG A 118 20.23 -10.04 -8.80
#